data_AF-A0A946DQQ5-F1
#
_entry.id   AF-A0A946DQQ5-F1
#
_cell.length_a   1.000
_cell.length_b   1.000
_cell.length_c   1.000
_cell.angle_alpha   90.00
_cell.angle_beta   90.00
_cell.angle_gamma   90.00
#
_symmetry.space_group_name_H-M   'P 1'
#
loop_
_entity.id
_entity.type
_entity.pdbx_description
1 polymer ?
#
loop_
_entity_poly.entity_id
_entity_poly.type
_entity_poly.pdbx_seq_one_letter_code
_entity_poly.pdbx_strand_id
1 'polypeptide(L)' 'MAKRNKSLGDFLRAAARKSGRTPYAIAKQCGTTPEVVSRFLRGADIRISTAGKIAEVLGLELTQRKGK' A
#
# COMPACT_ATOMS: atom_id res chain seq x y z
N MET A 1 -3.05 -23.00 13.62
CA MET A 1 -2.36 -22.05 12.72
C MET A 1 -2.03 -20.78 13.50
N ALA A 2 -0.77 -20.38 13.59
CA ALA A 2 -0.37 -19.18 14.34
C ALA A 2 -0.95 -17.91 13.70
N LYS A 3 -1.43 -16.97 14.52
CA LYS A 3 -1.99 -15.69 14.07
C LYS A 3 -0.86 -14.81 13.53
N ARG A 4 -0.71 -14.75 12.20
CA ARG A 4 0.27 -13.87 11.55
C ARG A 4 -0.15 -12.42 11.75
N ASN A 5 0.74 -11.60 12.30
CA ASN A 5 0.54 -10.15 12.36
C ASN A 5 0.47 -9.58 10.94
N LYS A 6 -0.38 -8.56 10.74
CA LYS A 6 -0.50 -7.87 9.45
C LYS A 6 0.85 -7.28 9.05
N SER A 7 1.25 -7.51 7.81
CA SER A 7 2.47 -6.92 7.23
C SER A 7 2.24 -5.46 6.81
N LEU A 8 3.31 -4.72 6.56
CA LEU A 8 3.25 -3.39 5.93
C LEU A 8 2.44 -3.42 4.63
N GLY A 9 2.65 -4.45 3.80
CA GLY A 9 1.91 -4.65 2.56
C GLY A 9 0.40 -4.78 2.81
N ASP A 10 -0.01 -5.49 3.86
CA ASP A 10 -1.43 -5.65 4.20
C ASP A 10 -2.06 -4.32 4.63
N PHE A 11 -1.35 -3.52 5.42
CA PHE A 11 -1.81 -2.18 5.82
C PHE A 11 -1.95 -1.25 4.62
N LEU A 12 -0.95 -1.22 3.74
CA LEU A 12 -0.96 -0.35 2.57
C LEU A 12 -2.04 -0.76 1.56
N ARG A 13 -2.25 -2.07 1.33
CA ARG A 13 -3.36 -2.58 0.51
C ARG A 13 -4.72 -2.22 1.10
N ALA A 14 -4.88 -2.33 2.42
CA ALA A 14 -6.12 -1.95 3.09
C ALA A 14 -6.40 -0.45 2.97
N ALA A 15 -5.37 0.39 3.17
CA ALA A 15 -5.49 1.83 3.02
C ALA A 15 -5.82 2.24 1.58
N ALA A 16 -5.15 1.62 0.59
CA ALA A 16 -5.45 1.85 -0.83
C ALA A 16 -6.90 1.52 -1.17
N ARG A 17 -7.45 0.40 -0.66
CA ARG A 17 -8.87 0.05 -0.86
C ARG A 17 -9.81 1.04 -0.17
N LYS A 18 -9.51 1.44 1.07
CA LYS A 18 -10.31 2.40 1.84
C LYS A 18 -10.32 3.80 1.23
N SER A 19 -9.28 4.16 0.46
CA SER A 19 -9.18 5.47 -0.18
C SER A 19 -10.21 5.71 -1.29
N GLY A 20 -10.86 4.66 -1.81
CA GLY A 20 -11.77 4.75 -2.95
C GLY A 20 -11.08 5.07 -4.29
N ARG A 21 -9.76 5.23 -4.31
CA ARG A 21 -8.99 5.53 -5.53
C ARG A 21 -8.82 4.28 -6.39
N THR A 22 -8.92 4.45 -7.70
CA THR A 22 -8.66 3.36 -8.65
C THR A 22 -7.16 3.02 -8.70
N PRO A 23 -6.79 1.78 -9.07
CA PRO A 23 -5.38 1.42 -9.28
C PRO A 23 -4.68 2.33 -10.29
N TYR A 24 -5.42 2.79 -11.31
CA TYR A 24 -4.94 3.75 -12.29
C TYR A 24 -4.62 5.12 -11.69
N ALA A 25 -5.53 5.66 -10.87
CA ALA A 25 -5.32 6.96 -10.22
C ALA A 25 -4.11 6.94 -9.27
N ILE A 26 -3.96 5.86 -8.49
CA ILE A 26 -2.81 5.66 -7.61
C ILE A 26 -1.53 5.56 -8.46
N ALA A 27 -1.53 4.74 -9.50
CA ALA A 27 -0.37 4.54 -10.36
C ALA A 27 0.09 5.85 -11.03
N LYS A 28 -0.85 6.63 -11.57
CA LYS A 28 -0.58 7.93 -12.19
C LYS A 28 0.10 8.89 -11.23
N GLN A 29 -0.39 9.00 -9.99
CA GLN A 29 0.20 9.90 -8.99
C GLN A 29 1.52 9.38 -8.43
N CYS A 30 1.69 8.06 -8.33
CA CYS A 30 2.94 7.44 -7.88
C CYS A 30 4.05 7.44 -8.93
N GLY A 31 3.75 7.78 -10.20
CA GLY A 31 4.68 7.61 -11.31
C GLY A 31 5.05 6.14 -11.54
N THR A 32 4.07 5.23 -11.47
CA THR A 32 4.23 3.80 -11.78
C THR A 32 3.14 3.34 -12.75
N THR A 33 3.15 2.07 -13.15
CA THR A 33 2.14 1.53 -14.06
C THR A 33 0.92 1.00 -13.29
N PRO A 34 -0.30 1.08 -13.86
CA PRO A 34 -1.49 0.51 -13.26
C PRO A 34 -1.38 -1.00 -12.99
N GLU A 35 -0.60 -1.71 -13.81
CA GLU A 35 -0.34 -3.14 -13.64
C GLU A 35 0.41 -3.45 -12.35
N VAL A 36 1.46 -2.67 -12.02
CA VAL A 36 2.21 -2.83 -10.76
C VAL A 36 1.29 -2.64 -9.56
N VAL A 37 0.44 -1.61 -9.57
CA VAL A 37 -0.52 -1.35 -8.48
C VAL A 37 -1.58 -2.45 -8.41
N SER A 38 -2.11 -2.90 -9.55
CA SER A 38 -3.11 -3.98 -9.59
C SER A 38 -2.55 -5.30 -9.04
N ARG A 39 -1.34 -5.69 -9.45
CA ARG A 39 -0.63 -6.87 -8.93
C ARG A 39 -0.39 -6.75 -7.43
N PHE A 40 0.07 -5.58 -6.96
CA PHE A 40 0.26 -5.31 -5.54
C PHE A 40 -1.02 -5.48 -4.73
N LEU A 41 -2.13 -4.89 -5.19
CA LEU A 41 -3.43 -5.00 -4.52
C LEU A 41 -3.93 -6.45 -4.44
N ARG A 42 -3.60 -7.29 -5.43
CA ARG A 42 -3.90 -8.72 -5.45
C ARG A 42 -3.01 -9.57 -4.55
N GLY A 43 -1.93 -9.01 -3.99
CA GLY A 43 -1.05 -9.70 -3.05
C GLY A 43 0.40 -9.84 -3.50
N ALA A 44 0.77 -9.36 -4.69
CA ALA A 44 2.17 -9.34 -5.10
C ALA A 44 2.99 -8.41 -4.21
N ASP A 45 4.29 -8.68 -4.14
CA ASP A 45 5.26 -7.79 -3.51
C ASP A 45 5.64 -6.64 -4.44
N ILE A 46 6.10 -5.55 -3.83
CA ILE A 46 6.62 -4.36 -4.50
C ILE A 46 7.89 -3.89 -3.80
N ARG A 47 8.69 -3.08 -4.51
CA ARG A 47 9.83 -2.41 -3.91
C ARG A 47 9.36 -1.44 -2.83
N ILE A 48 10.12 -1.31 -1.75
CA ILE A 48 9.86 -0.37 -0.66
C ILE A 48 9.74 1.07 -1.19
N SER A 49 10.54 1.45 -2.20
CA SER A 49 10.44 2.76 -2.84
C SER A 49 9.06 3.01 -3.49
N THR A 50 8.46 2.01 -4.13
CA THR A 50 7.09 2.10 -4.67
C THR A 50 6.06 2.16 -3.54
N ALA A 51 6.26 1.38 -2.48
CA ALA A 51 5.39 1.42 -1.30
C ALA A 51 5.38 2.82 -0.65
N GLY A 52 6.54 3.47 -0.55
CA GLY A 52 6.69 4.84 -0.05
C GLY A 52 5.89 5.85 -0.87
N LYS A 53 5.99 5.80 -2.21
CA LYS A 53 5.21 6.67 -3.10
C LYS A 53 3.71 6.47 -2.96
N ILE A 54 3.27 5.22 -2.82
CA ILE A 54 1.85 4.91 -2.59
C ILE A 54 1.41 5.47 -1.24
N ALA A 55 2.22 5.34 -0.18
CA ALA A 55 1.90 5.90 1.13
C ALA A 55 1.74 7.42 1.07
N GLU A 56 2.66 8.12 0.39
CA GLU A 56 2.60 9.57 0.18
C GLU A 56 1.34 10.00 -0.56
N VAL A 57 1.01 9.34 -1.68
CA VAL A 57 -0.21 9.59 -2.48
C VAL A 57 -1.50 9.38 -1.66
N LEU A 58 -1.46 8.44 -0.71
CA LEU A 58 -2.57 8.15 0.18
C LEU A 58 -2.58 9.02 1.44
N GLY A 59 -1.61 9.92 1.62
CA GLY A 59 -1.49 10.78 2.80
C GLY A 59 -1.19 9.99 4.08
N LEU A 60 -0.39 8.93 3.96
CA LEU A 60 -0.03 8.05 5.07
C LEU A 60 1.39 8.33 5.55
N GLU A 61 1.59 8.20 6.85
CA GLU A 61 2.90 8.22 7.49
C GLU A 61 3.16 6.91 8.25
N LEU A 62 4.43 6.52 8.36
CA LEU A 62 4.85 5.43 9.22
C LEU A 62 5.06 5.97 10.62
N THR A 63 4.33 5.42 11.59
CA THR A 63 4.45 5.77 13.00
C THR A 63 4.74 4.55 13.85
N GLN A 64 5.43 4.75 14.97
CA GLN A 64 5.61 3.70 15.96
C GLN A 64 4.26 3.39 16.59
N ARG A 65 3.91 2.11 16.66
CA ARG A 65 2.74 1.69 17.41
C ARG A 65 2.92 2.12 18.86
N LYS A 66 2.00 2.92 19.39
CA LYS A 66 1.91 3.15 20.85
C LYS A 66 1.82 1.77 21.51
N GLY A 67 2.85 1.43 22.29
CA GLY A 67 2.89 0.17 23.03
C GLY A 67 1.64 0.04 23.90
N LYS A 68 1.23 -1.21 24.15
CA LYS A 68 0.43 -1.49 25.34
C LYS A 68 1.33 -1.35 26.56
#